data_AF-B7UQT7-F1
#
_entry.id   AF-B7UQT7-F1
#
_cell.length_a   1.000
_cell.length_b   1.000
_cell.length_c   1.000
_cell.angle_alpha   90.00
_cell.angle_beta   90.00
_cell.angle_gamma   90.00
#
_symmetry.space_group_name_H-M   'P 1'
#
loop_
_entity.id
_entity.type
_entity.pdbx_description
1 polymer ?
#
loop_
_entity_poly.entity_id
_entity_poly.type
_entity_poly.pdbx_seq_one_letter_code
_entity_poly.pdbx_strand_id
1 'polypeptide(L)'
;MTGALADLKQWVMNAVEPELEAEFRKLLGQMRRNGISDGRVNAVADELYALVCQRQREEYEACKRAASDNGDFESWLHGQTSY
;
A
#
# COMPACT_ATOMS: atom_id res chain seq x y z
N MET A 1 10.23 -8.93 -17.83
CA MET A 1 9.11 -7.99 -17.57
C MET A 1 8.32 -8.28 -16.29
N THR A 2 8.69 -9.27 -15.48
CA THR A 2 8.01 -9.65 -14.23
C THR A 2 8.43 -8.81 -13.01
N GLY A 3 9.58 -8.12 -13.06
CA GLY A 3 10.08 -7.31 -11.95
C GLY A 3 9.23 -6.08 -11.64
N ALA A 4 8.84 -5.32 -12.67
CA ALA A 4 8.12 -4.06 -12.50
C ALA A 4 6.77 -4.19 -11.74
N LEU A 5 6.09 -5.33 -11.83
CA LEU A 5 4.85 -5.57 -11.08
C LEU A 5 5.12 -5.92 -9.61
N ALA A 6 6.18 -6.69 -9.34
CA ALA A 6 6.58 -7.03 -7.98
C ALA A 6 7.10 -5.79 -7.23
N ASP A 7 7.93 -4.99 -7.90
CA ASP A 7 8.47 -3.74 -7.36
C ASP A 7 7.35 -2.75 -7.01
N LEU A 8 6.31 -2.68 -7.86
CA LEU A 8 5.13 -1.86 -7.62
C LEU A 8 4.31 -2.34 -6.41
N LYS A 9 4.06 -3.65 -6.30
CA LYS A 9 3.33 -4.22 -5.15
C LYS A 9 4.06 -3.89 -3.85
N GLN A 10 5.38 -3.98 -3.84
CA GLN A 10 6.20 -3.61 -2.69
C GLN A 10 6.14 -2.10 -2.39
N TRP A 11 6.17 -1.24 -3.40
CA TRP A 11 6.06 0.21 -3.19
C TRP A 11 4.69 0.61 -2.60
N VAL A 12 3.60 0.02 -3.10
CA VAL A 12 2.24 0.23 -2.57
C VAL A 12 2.12 -0.22 -1.11
N MET A 13 2.80 -1.30 -0.74
CA MET A 13 2.87 -1.73 0.66
C MET A 13 3.67 -0.79 1.56
N ASN A 14 4.38 0.23 1.06
CA ASN A 14 5.21 1.12 1.88
C ASN A 14 4.71 2.58 1.91
N ALA A 15 3.96 3.05 0.91
CA ALA A 15 3.54 4.45 0.81
C ALA A 15 2.29 4.80 1.69
N VAL A 16 2.12 6.08 2.00
CA VAL A 16 0.98 6.63 2.78
C VAL A 16 -0.14 7.07 1.83
N GLU A 17 -1.42 6.96 2.22
CA GLU A 17 -2.63 7.15 1.37
C GLU A 17 -2.56 8.27 0.29
N PRO A 18 -2.12 9.52 0.59
CA PRO A 18 -2.12 10.60 -0.39
C PRO A 18 -1.14 10.41 -1.55
N GLU A 19 -0.02 9.73 -1.31
CA GLU A 19 1.00 9.43 -2.33
C GLU A 19 0.55 8.28 -3.24
N LEU A 20 -0.34 7.43 -2.72
CA LEU A 20 -0.81 6.22 -3.37
C LEU A 20 -1.72 6.50 -4.56
N GLU A 21 -2.67 7.44 -4.42
CA GLU A 21 -3.63 7.76 -5.49
C GLU A 21 -2.93 8.38 -6.71
N ALA A 22 -1.96 9.27 -6.48
CA ALA A 22 -1.21 9.93 -7.54
C ALA A 22 -0.36 8.93 -8.34
N GLU A 23 0.31 8.01 -7.67
CA GLU A 23 1.12 6.99 -8.31
C GLU A 23 0.26 5.90 -8.98
N PHE A 24 -0.91 5.53 -8.42
CA PHE A 24 -1.87 4.68 -9.13
C PHE A 24 -2.32 5.32 -10.44
N ARG A 25 -2.72 6.59 -10.41
CA ARG A 25 -3.18 7.29 -11.62
C ARG A 25 -2.09 7.35 -12.70
N LYS A 26 -0.84 7.59 -12.29
CA LYS A 26 0.32 7.61 -13.18
C LYS A 26 0.60 6.24 -13.79
N LEU A 27 0.52 5.18 -12.99
CA LEU A 27 0.76 3.80 -13.41
C LEU A 27 -0.33 3.27 -14.34
N LEU A 28 -1.61 3.46 -14.01
CA LEU A 28 -2.73 3.08 -14.88
C LEU A 28 -2.62 3.83 -16.22
N GLY A 29 -2.23 5.12 -16.18
CA GLY A 29 -1.94 5.90 -17.38
C GLY A 29 -0.74 5.39 -18.19
N GLN A 30 0.28 4.79 -17.57
CA GLN A 30 1.39 4.14 -18.28
C GLN A 30 0.96 2.80 -18.89
N MET A 31 0.21 1.97 -18.16
CA MET A 31 -0.29 0.69 -18.67
C MET A 31 -1.17 0.88 -19.90
N ARG A 32 -2.08 1.87 -19.87
CA ARG A 32 -2.90 2.23 -21.03
C ARG A 32 -2.07 2.70 -22.22
N ARG A 33 -1.06 3.55 -21.99
CA ARG A 33 -0.13 4.01 -23.04
C ARG A 33 0.71 2.88 -23.66
N ASN A 34 0.94 1.81 -22.90
CA ASN A 34 1.63 0.60 -23.35
C ASN A 34 0.70 -0.41 -24.04
N GLY A 35 -0.55 -0.04 -24.34
CA GLY A 35 -1.50 -0.90 -25.06
C GLY A 35 -2.10 -2.03 -24.24
N ILE A 36 -2.01 -1.97 -22.90
CA ILE A 36 -2.69 -2.92 -22.02
C ILE A 36 -4.20 -2.65 -22.05
N SER A 37 -4.99 -3.71 -22.18
CA SER A 37 -6.45 -3.61 -22.21
C SER A 37 -7.01 -3.07 -20.89
N ASP A 38 -8.09 -2.30 -20.99
CA ASP A 38 -8.78 -1.72 -19.84
C ASP A 38 -9.18 -2.78 -18.80
N GLY A 39 -9.59 -3.98 -19.25
CA GLY A 39 -9.91 -5.08 -18.35
C GLY A 39 -8.71 -5.56 -17.50
N ARG A 40 -7.50 -5.56 -18.07
CA ARG A 40 -6.29 -5.95 -17.34
C ARG A 40 -5.75 -4.82 -16.46
N VAL A 41 -5.96 -3.57 -16.87
CA VAL A 41 -5.69 -2.39 -16.05
C VAL A 41 -6.61 -2.38 -14.82
N ASN A 42 -7.90 -2.64 -14.99
CA ASN A 42 -8.87 -2.70 -13.89
C ASN A 42 -8.56 -3.85 -12.91
N ALA A 43 -8.25 -5.05 -13.42
CA ALA A 43 -7.89 -6.17 -12.55
C ALA A 43 -6.65 -5.87 -11.68
N VAL A 44 -5.67 -5.16 -12.22
CA VAL A 44 -4.48 -4.72 -11.47
C VAL A 44 -4.85 -3.63 -10.46
N ALA A 45 -5.75 -2.70 -10.80
CA ALA A 45 -6.24 -1.70 -9.86
C ALA A 45 -6.98 -2.36 -8.67
N ASP A 46 -7.81 -3.37 -8.92
CA ASP A 46 -8.53 -4.11 -7.89
C ASP A 46 -7.57 -4.90 -6.97
N GLU A 47 -6.57 -5.58 -7.54
CA GLU A 47 -5.52 -6.27 -6.76
C GLU A 47 -4.76 -5.30 -5.86
N LEU A 48 -4.39 -4.13 -6.40
CA LEU A 48 -3.63 -3.14 -5.66
C LEU A 48 -4.48 -2.49 -4.56
N TYR A 49 -5.76 -2.21 -4.83
CA TYR A 49 -6.70 -1.72 -3.82
C TYR A 49 -6.86 -2.70 -2.65
N ALA A 50 -7.00 -3.99 -2.95
CA ALA A 50 -7.11 -5.03 -1.91
C ALA A 50 -5.88 -5.09 -0.99
N LEU A 51 -4.67 -4.93 -1.55
CA LEU A 51 -3.43 -4.90 -0.76
C LEU A 51 -3.37 -3.70 0.18
N VAL A 52 -3.84 -2.53 -0.27
CA VAL A 52 -3.91 -1.32 0.55
C VAL A 52 -4.86 -1.51 1.71
N CYS A 53 -6.07 -2.01 1.44
CA CYS A 53 -7.05 -2.29 2.49
C CYS A 53 -6.52 -3.31 3.50
N GLN A 54 -5.80 -4.33 3.04
CA GLN A 54 -5.18 -5.31 3.93
C GLN A 54 -4.14 -4.65 4.85
N ARG A 55 -3.21 -3.86 4.30
CA ARG A 55 -2.20 -3.18 5.10
C ARG A 55 -2.80 -2.21 6.11
N GLN A 56 -3.76 -1.38 5.69
CA GLN A 56 -4.45 -0.45 6.60
C GLN A 56 -5.15 -1.18 7.74
N ARG A 57 -5.76 -2.34 7.44
CA ARG A 57 -6.36 -3.19 8.46
C ARG A 57 -5.31 -3.74 9.43
N GLU A 58 -4.17 -4.19 8.94
CA GLU A 58 -3.06 -4.68 9.77
C GLU A 58 -2.50 -3.56 10.67
N GLU A 59 -2.31 -2.36 10.13
CA GLU A 59 -1.88 -1.17 10.88
C GLU A 59 -2.91 -0.78 11.95
N TYR A 60 -4.21 -0.81 11.62
CA TYR A 60 -5.28 -0.55 12.58
C TYR A 60 -5.33 -1.60 13.71
N GLU A 61 -5.17 -2.89 13.40
CA GLU A 61 -5.11 -3.93 14.43
C GLU A 61 -3.82 -3.84 15.26
N ALA A 62 -2.69 -3.45 14.67
CA ALA A 62 -1.45 -3.18 15.42
C ALA A 62 -1.63 -2.01 16.39
N CYS A 63 -2.22 -0.91 15.92
CA CYS A 63 -2.60 0.26 16.72
C CYS A 63 -3.51 -0.14 17.89
N LYS A 64 -4.56 -0.93 17.65
CA LYS A 64 -5.44 -1.46 18.70
C LYS A 64 -4.71 -2.32 19.73
N ARG A 65 -3.81 -3.21 19.29
CA ARG A 65 -3.01 -4.03 20.22
C ARG A 65 -2.11 -3.15 21.08
N ALA A 66 -1.41 -2.18 20.47
CA ALA A 66 -0.55 -1.25 21.20
C ALA A 66 -1.33 -0.38 22.21
N ALA A 67 -2.54 0.06 21.85
CA ALA A 67 -3.44 0.78 22.75
C ALA A 67 -3.94 -0.10 23.92
N SER A 68 -4.17 -1.39 23.69
CA SER A 68 -4.62 -2.33 24.73
C SER A 68 -3.51 -2.68 25.75
N ASP A 69 -2.24 -2.58 25.37
CA ASP A 69 -1.10 -2.94 26.22
C ASP A 69 -0.60 -1.80 27.14
N ASN A 70 -1.36 -0.70 27.23
CA ASN A 70 -1.21 0.41 28.19
C ASN A 70 0.15 1.14 28.27
N GLY A 71 1.19 0.69 27.57
CA GLY A 71 2.52 1.32 27.54
C GLY A 71 3.17 1.39 26.16
N ASP A 72 2.65 0.65 25.17
CA ASP A 72 3.31 0.52 23.86
C ASP A 72 2.69 1.42 22.77
N PHE A 73 1.56 2.06 23.05
CA PHE A 73 0.87 2.93 22.09
C PHE A 73 1.67 4.18 21.69
N GLU A 74 2.27 4.88 22.66
CA GLU A 74 3.14 6.04 22.38
C GLU A 74 4.44 5.62 21.70
N SER A 75 4.97 4.45 22.06
CA SER A 75 6.17 3.86 21.42
C SER A 75 5.91 3.45 19.96
N TRP A 76 4.71 2.95 19.66
CA TRP A 76 4.26 2.64 18.31
C TRP A 76 4.00 3.91 17.48
N LEU A 77 3.36 4.93 18.05
CA LEU A 77 3.10 6.22 17.39
C LEU A 77 4.40 6.95 16.99
N HIS A 78 5.42 6.89 17.85
CA HIS A 78 6.72 7.51 17.58
C HIS A 78 7.66 6.65 16.75
N GLY A 79 7.22 5.45 16.34
CA GLY A 79 7.99 4.51 15.53
C GLY A 79 9.36 4.25 16.14
N GLN A 80 9.43 3.48 17.23
CA GLN A 80 10.71 3.17 17.88
C GLN A 80 11.74 2.65 16.87
N THR A 81 12.61 3.56 16.45
CA THR A 81 13.92 3.29 15.86
C THR A 81 14.81 2.79 17.00
N SER A 82 14.83 1.49 17.26
CA SER A 82 15.99 0.90 17.94
C SER A 82 17.15 0.91 16.93
N TYR A 83 18.04 1.90 17.11
CA TYR A 83 19.38 1.93 16.52
C TYR A 83 20.27 0.84 17.12
#